data_AF-A0A0R1MY08-F1
#
_entry.id   AF-A0A0R1MY08-F1
#
_cell.length_a   1.000
_cell.length_b   1.000
_cell.length_c   1.000
_cell.angle_alpha   90.00
_cell.angle_beta   90.00
_cell.angle_gamma   90.00
#
_symmetry.space_group_name_H-M   'P 1'
#
loop_
_entity.id
_entity.type
_entity.pdbx_description
1 polymer ?
#
loop_
_entity_poly.entity_id
_entity_poly.type
_entity_poly.pdbx_seq_one_letter_code
_entity_poly.pdbx_strand_id
1 'polypeptide(L)' 'MTKDIKPTYYQHDGRDVIDTMYDLYGANARTFLIGNIIKYVYRYKGKNGVEDLYKARTYLNRLIKKEEGAKK' A
#
# COMPACT_ATOMS: atom_id res chain seq x y z
N MET A 1 -5.79 4.98 16.62
CA MET A 1 -6.60 4.46 15.50
C MET A 1 -5.85 4.72 14.20
N THR A 2 -5.17 3.70 13.67
CA THR A 2 -4.53 3.80 12.35
C THR A 2 -5.64 3.84 11.30
N LYS A 3 -5.72 4.93 10.52
CA LYS A 3 -6.61 5.00 9.36
C LYS A 3 -6.08 4.01 8.33
N ASP A 4 -6.61 2.80 8.34
CA ASP A 4 -6.29 1.80 7.34
C ASP A 4 -6.75 2.29 5.97
N ILE A 5 -5.84 2.28 5.00
CA ILE A 5 -6.18 2.57 3.60
C ILE A 5 -6.82 1.30 3.03
N LYS A 6 -8.07 1.08 3.41
CA LYS A 6 -8.95 0.05 2.82
C LYS A 6 -10.28 0.72 2.46
N PRO A 7 -10.31 1.53 1.39
CA PRO A 7 -11.56 2.11 0.96
C PRO A 7 -12.49 0.99 0.47
N THR A 8 -13.69 0.93 1.03
CA THR A 8 -14.68 -0.11 0.74
C THR A 8 -15.12 -0.10 -0.73
N TYR A 9 -15.02 1.05 -1.41
CA TYR A 9 -15.41 1.21 -2.80
C TYR A 9 -14.46 0.53 -3.81
N TYR A 10 -13.29 0.03 -3.37
CA TYR A 10 -12.41 -0.82 -4.19
C TYR A 10 -12.46 -2.29 -3.76
N GLN A 11 -13.36 -2.67 -2.85
CA GLN A 11 -13.48 -4.05 -2.40
C GLN A 11 -14.45 -4.81 -3.30
N HIS A 12 -13.95 -5.86 -3.94
CA HIS A 12 -14.76 -6.84 -4.65
C HIS A 12 -14.40 -8.23 -4.11
N ASP A 13 -15.39 -8.97 -3.61
CA ASP A 13 -15.23 -10.32 -3.06
C ASP A 13 -14.13 -10.44 -1.97
N GLY A 14 -14.03 -9.45 -1.09
CA GLY A 14 -13.04 -9.43 0.00
C GLY A 14 -11.60 -9.13 -0.44
N ARG A 15 -11.34 -8.97 -1.74
CA ARG A 15 -10.06 -8.52 -2.30
C ARG A 15 -10.03 -7.01 -2.40
N ASP A 16 -8.87 -6.42 -2.08
CA ASP A 16 -8.64 -5.00 -2.33
C ASP A 16 -7.75 -4.78 -3.55
N VAL A 17 -7.60 -3.51 -3.95
CA VAL A 17 -6.86 -3.14 -5.17
C VAL A 17 -5.42 -3.65 -5.17
N ILE A 18 -4.78 -3.81 -4.00
CA ILE A 18 -3.40 -4.30 -3.95
C ILE A 18 -3.38 -5.79 -4.24
N ASP A 19 -4.32 -6.55 -3.68
CA ASP A 19 -4.42 -7.98 -3.99
C ASP A 19 -4.73 -8.20 -5.48
N THR A 20 -5.65 -7.42 -6.06
CA THR A 20 -5.90 -7.45 -7.52
C THR A 20 -4.65 -7.11 -8.34
N MET A 21 -3.82 -6.15 -7.89
CA MET A 21 -2.58 -5.81 -8.59
C MET A 21 -1.57 -6.98 -8.55
N TYR A 22 -1.48 -7.70 -7.43
CA TYR A 22 -0.64 -8.91 -7.36
C TYR A 22 -1.19 -10.04 -8.23
N ASP A 23 -2.51 -10.22 -8.31
CA ASP A 23 -3.14 -11.21 -9.20
C ASP A 23 -2.82 -10.92 -10.68
N LEU A 24 -2.88 -9.65 -11.09
CA LEU A 24 -2.68 -9.24 -12.49
C LEU A 24 -1.21 -9.13 -12.90
N TYR A 25 -0.35 -8.63 -12.00
CA TYR A 25 1.02 -8.23 -12.34
C TYR A 25 2.10 -9.02 -11.59
N GLY A 26 1.70 -9.95 -10.71
CA GLY A 26 2.63 -10.76 -9.93
C GLY A 26 3.61 -9.91 -9.13
N ALA A 27 4.90 -10.26 -9.20
CA ALA A 27 5.96 -9.55 -8.48
C ALA A 27 6.12 -8.07 -8.88
N ASN A 28 5.68 -7.68 -10.09
CA ASN A 28 5.79 -6.29 -10.55
C ASN A 28 4.84 -5.34 -9.79
N ALA A 29 3.81 -5.86 -9.13
CA ALA A 29 2.92 -5.07 -8.27
C ALA A 29 3.68 -4.37 -7.12
N ARG A 30 4.84 -4.88 -6.72
CA ARG A 30 5.73 -4.26 -5.71
C ARG A 30 6.09 -2.81 -6.08
N THR A 31 6.29 -2.52 -7.36
CA THR A 31 6.62 -1.17 -7.86
C THR A 31 5.52 -0.17 -7.52
N PHE A 32 4.25 -0.59 -7.57
CA PHE A 32 3.13 0.27 -7.17
C PHE A 32 3.16 0.61 -5.67
N LEU A 33 3.49 -0.37 -4.82
CA LEU A 33 3.63 -0.13 -3.38
C LEU A 33 4.78 0.83 -3.10
N ILE A 34 5.96 0.57 -3.68
CA ILE A 34 7.16 1.41 -3.53
C ILE A 34 6.87 2.85 -3.99
N GLY A 35 6.25 3.02 -5.16
CA GLY A 35 5.87 4.33 -5.68
C GLY A 35 4.92 5.07 -4.75
N ASN A 36 3.95 4.38 -4.13
CA ASN A 36 3.07 4.99 -3.15
C ASN A 36 3.83 5.40 -1.87
N ILE A 37 4.74 4.57 -1.37
CA ILE A 37 5.58 4.92 -0.20
C ILE A 37 6.35 6.20 -0.48
N ILE A 38 7.08 6.26 -1.60
CA ILE A 38 7.85 7.45 -2.01
C ILE A 38 6.95 8.67 -2.14
N LYS A 39 5.81 8.53 -2.85
CA LYS A 39 4.84 9.62 -3.05
C LYS A 39 4.39 10.23 -1.72
N TYR A 40 4.01 9.40 -0.74
CA TYR A 40 3.49 9.91 0.52
C TYR A 40 4.60 10.47 1.43
N VAL A 41 5.78 9.86 1.44
CA VAL A 41 6.96 10.42 2.14
C VAL A 41 7.44 11.72 1.52
N TYR A 42 7.31 11.91 0.21
CA TYR A 42 7.65 13.18 -0.44
C TYR A 42 6.61 14.26 -0.14
N ARG A 43 5.32 13.91 -0.19
CA ARG A 43 4.21 14.85 -0.14
C ARG A 43 3.87 15.37 1.26
N TYR A 44 4.27 14.67 2.32
CA TYR A 44 3.74 14.91 3.67
C TYR A 44 3.88 16.36 4.14
N LYS A 45 5.03 17.00 3.95
CA LYS A 45 5.22 18.42 4.36
C LYS A 45 4.39 19.40 3.54
N GLY A 46 4.07 19.05 2.29
CA GLY A 46 3.42 19.95 1.34
C GLY A 46 1.93 19.74 1.12
N LYS A 47 1.29 18.74 1.76
CA LYS A 47 -0.15 18.48 1.57
C LYS A 47 -0.91 18.06 2.82
N ASN A 48 -0.67 16.86 3.35
CA ASN A 48 -1.52 16.27 4.40
C ASN A 48 -0.79 16.00 5.73
N GLY A 49 0.44 16.48 5.90
CA GLY A 49 1.22 16.28 7.12
C GLY A 49 1.38 14.81 7.48
N VAL A 50 1.25 14.50 8.77
CA VAL A 50 1.41 13.16 9.33
C VAL A 50 0.46 12.11 8.72
N GLU A 51 -0.70 12.51 8.17
CA GLU A 51 -1.62 11.57 7.52
C GLU A 51 -0.96 10.86 6.33
N ASP A 52 -0.15 11.57 5.55
CA ASP A 52 0.58 10.93 4.44
C ASP A 52 1.65 9.96 4.98
N LEU A 53 2.31 10.26 6.11
CA LEU A 53 3.23 9.31 6.73
C LEU A 53 2.54 8.02 7.18
N TYR A 54 1.32 8.13 7.73
CA TYR A 54 0.51 6.95 8.02
C TYR A 54 0.13 6.18 6.77
N LYS A 55 -0.13 6.87 5.66
CA LYS A 55 -0.38 6.20 4.38
C LYS A 55 0.87 5.45 3.91
N ALA A 56 2.04 6.09 3.92
CA ALA A 56 3.30 5.45 3.59
C ALA A 56 3.55 4.19 4.41
N ARG A 57 3.34 4.26 5.74
CA ARG A 57 3.47 3.11 6.65
C ARG A 57 2.53 1.96 6.27
N THR A 58 1.30 2.23 5.88
CA THR A 58 0.37 1.19 5.44
C THR A 58 0.88 0.44 4.21
N TYR A 59 1.41 1.15 3.21
CA TYR A 59 2.02 0.50 2.04
C TYR A 59 3.29 -0.27 2.42
N LEU A 60 4.12 0.28 3.31
CA LEU A 60 5.33 -0.38 3.79
C LEU A 60 5.01 -1.69 4.53
N ASN A 61 4.05 -1.67 5.45
CA ASN A 61 3.61 -2.86 6.19
C ASN A 61 3.10 -3.96 5.24
N ARG A 62 2.35 -3.58 4.20
CA ARG A 62 1.87 -4.52 3.19
C ARG A 62 3.00 -5.11 2.35
N LEU A 63 3.99 -4.30 2.00
CA LEU A 63 5.18 -4.77 1.28
C LEU A 63 5.95 -5.78 2.13
N ILE A 64 6.23 -5.47 3.40
CA ILE A 64 6.88 -6.38 4.35
C ILE A 64 6.14 -7.71 4.41
N LYS A 65 4.82 -7.70 4.58
CA LYS A 65 4.00 -8.93 4.63
C LYS A 65 4.13 -9.79 3.36
N LYS A 66 4.22 -9.17 2.18
CA LYS A 66 4.38 -9.89 0.92
C LYS A 66 5.79 -10.49 0.79
N GLU A 67 6.84 -9.77 1.23
CA GLU A 67 8.22 -10.29 1.24
C GLU A 67 8.41 -11.42 2.27
N GLU A 68 7.80 -11.32 3.45
CA GLU A 68 7.84 -12.39 4.46
C GLU A 68 7.10 -13.64 3.98
N GLY A 69 5.96 -13.48 3.30
CA GLY A 69 5.19 -14.59 2.73
C GLY A 69 5.87 -15.23 1.51
N ALA A 70 6.70 -14.50 0.78
CA ALA A 70 7.45 -14.99 -0.39
C ALA A 70 8.73 -15.77 -0.01
N LYS A 71 9.16 -15.73 1.26
CA LYS A 71 10.35 -16.45 1.77
C LYS A 71 10.09 -17.91 2.17
N LYS A 72 9.07 -18.56 1.60
CA LYS A 72 8.82 -20.00 1.79
C LYS A 72 9.37 -20.82 0.65
#